data_AF-A0A9Q6S0H8-F1
#
_entry.id   AF-A0A9Q6S0H8-F1
#
_cell.length_a   1.000
_cell.length_b   1.000
_cell.length_c   1.000
_cell.angle_alpha   90.00
_cell.angle_beta   90.00
_cell.angle_gamma   90.00
#
_symmetry.space_group_name_H-M   'P 1'
#
loop_
_entity.id
_entity.type
_entity.pdbx_description
1 polymer ?
#
loop_
_entity_poly.entity_id
_entity_poly.type
_entity_poly.pdbx_seq_one_letter_code
_entity_poly.pdbx_strand_id
1 'polypeptide(L)'
;MATLIPEQPKECSYGERIVYEKLGRDLEQEWIILHSLGLHSHDTKIWGEADIVVLSTKGIFALEVKGGRVSCKDGVWTFGDPAGQSYTKREDPWTQAKTTMFAVQKKLRDADPVFAQILFGFGVVMPMETFSASGAEIEPAVLLDKTDFRKHLGMYIGALQRHWTDSYQQKHDRHYRVPTIEEIRLARRILRPDVDSAFSLGSYLTGVESALVQLSTDQIRASRRMAANPRTLVRGRAGTGKTVIAIERARNLARQGSRVLYLCFNQLLAQHLRTALASDPAAAGIDVWHVHALYRKVIAQAGLLNRLDGVTDPEILFGQVFPRAFVDAALEIGLDAWDALVIDEAQDLLTPDNIDAFDLMLGNPGINQGRWHIFFDNLQNIYGTDVQQQVDKRLAEAQPTFDDLFENCRNTKEVALQASIISGIDLALERAPKGLPCDNVYYRDARSFLAQLRDMVARLLRQDVHPQDIAILSTRKRENSLLADVSEIAGVPLVDAAEAKAGDMVFSTMHAFKGLERAVILAVDMEQMGLPEQSMLHYAGLSRARGLLHTFLPETCKQTYSSQAAQWARRRTLEIL
;
A
#
# COMPACT_ATOMS: atom_id res chain seq x y z
N MET A 1 18.57 37.54 -8.67
CA MET A 1 19.35 36.44 -8.08
C MET A 1 19.09 35.22 -8.92
N ALA A 2 20.15 34.59 -9.44
CA ALA A 2 20.04 33.40 -10.26
C ALA A 2 19.41 32.23 -9.51
N THR A 3 18.79 31.32 -10.26
CA THR A 3 18.19 30.12 -9.70
C THR A 3 19.28 29.09 -9.38
N LEU A 4 19.41 28.74 -8.10
CA LEU A 4 20.35 27.71 -7.64
C LEU A 4 19.67 26.33 -7.64
N ILE A 5 20.32 25.33 -8.26
CA ILE A 5 19.83 23.94 -8.25
C ILE A 5 20.96 22.97 -7.86
N PRO A 6 20.90 22.35 -6.66
CA PRO A 6 19.90 22.55 -5.60
C PRO A 6 19.96 23.94 -4.93
N GLU A 7 18.88 24.38 -4.29
CA GLU A 7 18.81 25.68 -3.59
C GLU A 7 19.92 25.82 -2.53
N GLN A 8 20.23 24.73 -1.83
CA GLN A 8 21.41 24.60 -0.97
C GLN A 8 22.40 23.64 -1.63
N PRO A 9 23.70 23.97 -1.67
CA PRO A 9 24.70 23.08 -2.26
C PRO A 9 24.72 21.74 -1.52
N LYS A 10 24.99 20.65 -2.26
CA LYS A 10 25.24 19.31 -1.69
C LYS A 10 26.55 19.32 -0.88
N GLU A 11 26.86 18.24 -0.16
CA GLU A 11 28.14 18.11 0.57
C GLU A 11 29.33 18.54 -0.32
N CYS A 12 29.88 19.73 -0.03
CA CYS A 12 30.87 20.40 -0.87
C CYS A 12 31.91 21.10 -0.01
N SER A 13 33.04 21.43 -0.64
CA SER A 13 34.09 22.19 0.04
C SER A 13 33.62 23.62 0.38
N TYR A 14 34.23 24.24 1.40
CA TYR A 14 33.96 25.64 1.72
C TYR A 14 34.18 26.57 0.52
N GLY A 15 35.22 26.32 -0.28
CA GLY A 15 35.53 27.10 -1.48
C GLY A 15 34.42 27.00 -2.55
N GLU A 16 33.89 25.81 -2.77
CA GLU A 16 32.78 25.59 -3.71
C GLU A 16 31.49 26.26 -3.24
N ARG A 17 31.17 26.12 -1.95
CA ARG A 17 30.01 26.76 -1.32
C ARG A 17 30.01 28.27 -1.50
N ILE A 18 31.12 28.95 -1.21
CA ILE A 18 31.18 30.42 -1.32
C ILE A 18 31.06 30.90 -2.77
N VAL A 19 31.56 30.13 -3.75
CA VAL A 19 31.40 30.44 -5.17
C VAL A 19 29.94 30.26 -5.58
N TYR A 20 29.33 29.13 -5.21
CA TYR A 20 27.95 28.80 -5.55
C TYR A 20 26.95 29.82 -5.00
N GLU A 21 27.05 30.15 -3.71
CA GLU A 21 26.20 31.16 -3.07
C GLU A 21 26.42 32.55 -3.68
N LYS A 22 27.67 32.92 -4.01
CA LYS A 22 27.97 34.21 -4.62
C LYS A 22 27.44 34.29 -6.06
N LEU A 23 27.49 33.21 -6.84
CA LEU A 23 26.87 33.14 -8.17
C LEU A 23 25.35 33.36 -8.08
N GLY A 24 24.68 32.75 -7.10
CA GLY A 24 23.25 32.99 -6.87
C GLY A 24 22.93 34.46 -6.55
N ARG A 25 23.76 35.12 -5.74
CA ARG A 25 23.59 36.54 -5.39
C ARG A 25 23.86 37.49 -6.54
N ASP A 26 24.98 37.29 -7.24
CA ASP A 26 25.48 38.24 -8.24
C ASP A 26 24.78 38.09 -9.61
N LEU A 27 24.23 36.93 -9.95
CA LEU A 27 23.74 36.67 -11.31
C LEU A 27 22.23 36.95 -11.49
N GLU A 28 21.84 37.14 -12.76
CA GLU A 28 20.47 37.48 -13.20
C GLU A 28 19.48 36.35 -12.89
N GLN A 29 18.20 36.70 -12.70
CA GLN A 29 17.16 35.75 -12.24
C GLN A 29 16.87 34.64 -13.25
N GLU A 30 17.05 34.94 -14.53
CA GLU A 30 16.82 34.06 -15.66
C GLU A 30 17.95 33.02 -15.83
N TRP A 31 19.05 33.18 -15.10
CA TRP A 31 20.20 32.27 -15.18
C TRP A 31 20.05 31.17 -14.15
N ILE A 32 20.60 29.99 -14.47
CA ILE A 32 20.48 28.78 -13.65
C ILE A 32 21.87 28.27 -13.33
N ILE A 33 22.15 28.04 -12.06
CA ILE A 33 23.43 27.50 -11.57
C ILE A 33 23.19 26.09 -11.07
N LEU A 34 23.78 25.11 -11.74
CA LEU A 34 23.70 23.70 -11.33
C LEU A 34 24.96 23.36 -10.53
N HIS A 35 24.80 22.86 -9.30
CA HIS A 35 25.91 22.37 -8.47
C HIS A 35 25.96 20.85 -8.46
N SER A 36 27.16 20.26 -8.44
CA SER A 36 27.34 18.81 -8.26
C SER A 36 26.57 18.01 -9.33
N LEU A 37 26.82 18.30 -10.62
CA LEU A 37 26.13 17.65 -11.73
C LEU A 37 26.79 16.31 -12.06
N GLY A 38 26.11 15.21 -11.74
CA GLY A 38 26.51 13.87 -12.16
C GLY A 38 26.37 13.70 -13.67
N LEU A 39 27.50 13.49 -14.35
CA LEU A 39 27.61 13.24 -15.77
C LEU A 39 28.11 11.81 -15.98
N HIS A 40 27.25 10.97 -16.58
CA HIS A 40 27.66 9.67 -17.07
C HIS A 40 28.54 9.90 -18.31
N SER A 41 29.78 9.43 -18.26
CA SER A 41 30.67 9.44 -19.43
C SER A 41 31.28 8.05 -19.61
N HIS A 42 31.24 7.53 -20.83
CA HIS A 42 32.02 6.34 -21.21
C HIS A 42 33.37 6.80 -21.75
N ASP A 43 34.45 6.38 -21.08
CA ASP A 43 35.53 5.51 -21.63
C ASP A 43 36.71 5.35 -20.65
N THR A 44 36.76 6.08 -19.53
CA THR A 44 37.70 5.77 -18.41
C THR A 44 37.22 6.13 -16.99
N LYS A 45 36.13 6.90 -16.81
CA LYS A 45 35.56 7.24 -15.49
C LYS A 45 34.07 6.88 -15.46
N ILE A 46 33.66 5.99 -14.56
CA ILE A 46 32.26 5.50 -14.47
C ILE A 46 31.28 6.65 -14.15
N TRP A 47 31.72 7.62 -13.34
CA TRP A 47 30.98 8.83 -12.98
C TRP A 47 31.93 10.03 -12.96
N GLY A 48 31.57 11.13 -13.64
CA GLY A 48 32.23 12.43 -13.51
C GLY A 48 31.27 13.44 -12.90
N GLU A 49 31.73 14.28 -11.98
CA GLU A 49 30.93 15.31 -11.34
C GLU A 49 31.42 16.70 -11.78
N ALA A 50 30.51 17.54 -12.24
CA ALA A 50 30.79 18.96 -12.44
C ALA A 50 30.57 19.70 -11.12
N ASP A 51 31.57 20.44 -10.64
CA ASP A 51 31.42 21.31 -9.46
C ASP A 51 30.26 22.30 -9.70
N ILE A 52 30.38 23.14 -10.74
CA ILE A 52 29.36 24.14 -11.09
C ILE A 52 29.16 24.23 -12.61
N VAL A 53 27.90 24.25 -13.06
CA VAL A 53 27.52 24.58 -14.44
C VAL A 53 26.62 25.81 -14.45
N VAL A 54 27.02 26.85 -15.17
CA VAL A 54 26.30 28.11 -15.34
C VAL A 54 25.56 28.10 -16.66
N LEU A 55 24.23 28.11 -16.61
CA LEU A 55 23.35 28.29 -17.77
C LEU A 55 22.92 29.75 -17.84
N SER A 56 23.44 30.50 -18.82
CA SER A 56 23.27 31.96 -18.89
C SER A 56 23.02 32.47 -20.29
N THR A 57 22.49 33.68 -20.40
CA THR A 57 22.36 34.42 -21.68
C THR A 57 23.70 34.85 -22.27
N LYS A 58 24.82 34.49 -21.63
CA LYS A 58 26.20 34.71 -22.11
C LYS A 58 26.87 33.44 -22.62
N GLY A 59 26.22 32.29 -22.50
CA GLY A 59 26.77 30.97 -22.83
C GLY A 59 26.54 29.95 -21.72
N ILE A 60 26.94 28.72 -21.98
CA ILE A 60 26.93 27.63 -20.99
C ILE A 60 28.37 27.37 -20.55
N PHE A 61 28.64 27.54 -19.26
CA PHE A 61 30.00 27.45 -18.71
C PHE A 61 30.11 26.37 -17.64
N ALA A 62 31.11 25.48 -17.75
CA ALA A 62 31.50 24.59 -16.66
C ALA A 62 32.62 25.24 -15.85
N LEU A 63 32.43 25.36 -14.54
CA LEU A 63 33.39 25.95 -13.63
C LEU A 63 33.93 24.87 -12.69
N GLU A 64 35.25 24.75 -12.63
CA GLU A 64 35.96 23.93 -11.64
C GLU A 64 36.39 24.81 -10.48
N VAL A 65 36.04 24.43 -9.24
CA VAL A 65 36.35 25.21 -8.05
C VAL A 65 37.42 24.52 -7.22
N LYS A 66 38.53 25.22 -6.96
CA LYS A 66 39.58 24.75 -6.05
C LYS A 66 39.63 25.61 -4.80
N GLY A 67 39.18 25.03 -3.68
CA GLY A 67 39.31 25.62 -2.34
C GLY A 67 40.67 25.31 -1.71
N GLY A 68 41.18 26.25 -0.93
CA GLY A 68 42.49 26.12 -0.26
C GLY A 68 43.68 26.39 -1.19
N ARG A 69 44.87 25.97 -0.74
CA ARG A 69 46.11 26.18 -1.49
C ARG A 69 46.19 25.21 -2.66
N VAL A 70 46.65 25.71 -3.80
CA VAL A 70 46.88 24.91 -5.02
C VAL A 70 48.38 24.89 -5.31
N SER A 71 48.95 23.71 -5.45
CA SER A 71 50.35 23.53 -5.86
C SER A 71 50.48 22.36 -6.83
N CYS A 72 51.50 22.41 -7.69
CA CYS A 72 51.85 21.29 -8.57
C CYS A 72 53.34 21.03 -8.42
N LYS A 73 53.71 19.76 -8.21
CA LYS A 73 55.10 19.30 -8.17
C LYS A 73 55.21 17.99 -8.93
N ASP A 74 56.15 17.91 -9.86
CA ASP A 74 56.41 16.72 -10.69
C ASP A 74 55.14 16.18 -11.39
N GLY A 75 54.27 17.08 -11.85
CA GLY A 75 53.00 16.75 -12.52
C GLY A 75 51.87 16.29 -11.58
N VAL A 76 52.07 16.34 -10.27
CA VAL A 76 51.06 16.00 -9.27
C VAL A 76 50.52 17.28 -8.62
N TRP A 77 49.24 17.52 -8.82
CA TRP A 77 48.52 18.65 -8.24
C TRP A 77 48.04 18.31 -6.82
N THR A 78 48.28 19.22 -5.88
CA THR A 78 47.85 19.13 -4.49
C THR A 78 46.88 20.27 -4.19
N PHE A 79 45.78 19.95 -3.52
CA PHE A 79 44.71 20.88 -3.17
C PHE A 79 44.38 20.75 -1.68
N GLY A 80 44.16 21.88 -1.00
CA GLY A 80 43.72 21.92 0.39
C GLY A 80 44.59 22.81 1.28
N ASP A 81 44.40 22.71 2.60
CA ASP A 81 45.16 23.49 3.58
C ASP A 81 46.50 22.81 3.91
N PRO A 82 47.65 23.51 3.87
CA PRO A 82 48.93 22.98 4.36
C PRO A 82 48.90 22.42 5.80
N ALA A 83 47.99 22.91 6.66
CA ALA A 83 47.83 22.48 8.05
C ALA A 83 46.59 21.59 8.28
N GLY A 84 45.86 21.22 7.22
CA GLY A 84 44.61 20.48 7.28
C GLY A 84 44.54 19.31 6.29
N GLN A 85 43.32 18.93 5.89
CA GLN A 85 43.12 17.86 4.93
C GLN A 85 43.50 18.33 3.52
N SER A 86 44.46 17.64 2.89
CA SER A 86 44.85 17.87 1.50
C SER A 86 44.64 16.59 0.68
N TYR A 87 44.42 16.76 -0.62
CA TYR A 87 44.31 15.66 -1.56
C TYR A 87 45.12 15.95 -2.82
N THR A 88 45.51 14.89 -3.54
CA THR A 88 46.29 15.00 -4.77
C THR A 88 45.52 14.48 -5.97
N LYS A 89 45.74 15.09 -7.14
CA LYS A 89 45.28 14.58 -8.45
C LYS A 89 46.42 14.68 -9.46
N ARG A 90 46.41 13.77 -10.43
CA ARG A 90 47.31 13.83 -11.60
C ARG A 90 46.78 14.72 -12.73
N GLU A 91 45.52 15.10 -12.64
CA GLU A 91 44.84 15.93 -13.63
C GLU A 91 44.76 17.37 -13.09
N ASP A 92 45.11 18.35 -13.92
CA ASP A 92 45.08 19.76 -13.56
C ASP A 92 43.65 20.33 -13.53
N PRO A 93 43.40 21.48 -12.89
CA PRO A 93 42.07 22.10 -12.84
C PRO A 93 41.49 22.51 -14.20
N TRP A 94 42.31 22.93 -15.16
CA TRP A 94 41.85 23.35 -16.48
C TRP A 94 41.39 22.14 -17.30
N THR A 95 42.12 21.02 -17.25
CA THR A 95 41.70 19.78 -17.90
C THR A 95 40.43 19.21 -17.28
N GLN A 96 40.27 19.30 -15.95
CA GLN A 96 39.01 18.95 -15.27
C GLN A 96 37.84 19.80 -15.77
N ALA A 97 37.98 21.13 -15.74
CA ALA A 97 36.94 22.07 -16.20
C ALA A 97 36.58 21.85 -17.68
N LYS A 98 37.60 21.65 -18.53
CA LYS A 98 37.45 21.39 -19.96
C LYS A 98 36.72 20.08 -20.24
N THR A 99 37.09 19.00 -19.55
CA THR A 99 36.46 17.68 -19.69
C THR A 99 34.98 17.76 -19.31
N THR A 100 34.67 18.45 -18.21
CA THR A 100 33.31 18.71 -17.77
C THR A 100 32.50 19.50 -18.79
N MET A 101 33.07 20.57 -19.36
CA MET A 101 32.40 21.36 -20.41
C MET A 101 32.04 20.49 -21.63
N PHE A 102 32.96 19.66 -22.11
CA PHE A 102 32.68 18.79 -23.25
C PHE A 102 31.62 17.73 -22.95
N ALA A 103 31.58 17.20 -21.72
CA ALA A 103 30.54 16.27 -21.30
C ALA A 103 29.15 16.93 -21.27
N VAL A 104 29.05 18.16 -20.73
CA VAL A 104 27.81 18.96 -20.76
C VAL A 104 27.39 19.28 -22.21
N GLN A 105 28.34 19.73 -23.03
CA GLN A 105 28.10 20.05 -24.44
C GLN A 105 27.59 18.84 -25.22
N LYS A 106 28.21 17.67 -25.05
CA LYS A 106 27.80 16.43 -25.69
C LYS A 106 26.37 16.05 -25.27
N LYS A 107 26.10 16.00 -23.97
CA LYS A 107 24.76 15.63 -23.44
C LYS A 107 23.65 16.53 -23.98
N LEU A 108 23.90 17.84 -24.09
CA LEU A 108 22.93 18.77 -24.65
C LEU A 108 22.75 18.62 -26.17
N ARG A 109 23.85 18.44 -26.92
CA ARG A 109 23.79 18.27 -28.38
C ARG A 109 23.16 16.95 -28.80
N ASP A 110 23.42 15.88 -28.05
CA ASP A 110 22.82 14.56 -28.29
C ASP A 110 21.30 14.58 -28.01
N ALA A 111 20.85 15.42 -27.06
CA ALA A 111 19.45 15.55 -26.69
C ALA A 111 18.65 16.48 -27.61
N ASP A 112 19.24 17.61 -28.05
CA ASP A 112 18.56 18.56 -28.94
C ASP A 112 19.55 19.29 -29.89
N PRO A 113 19.31 19.28 -31.21
CA PRO A 113 20.15 19.97 -32.20
C PRO A 113 20.29 21.49 -31.98
N VAL A 114 19.37 22.13 -31.25
CA VAL A 114 19.42 23.57 -30.95
C VAL A 114 20.73 23.98 -30.27
N PHE A 115 21.34 23.05 -29.51
CA PHE A 115 22.60 23.27 -28.80
C PHE A 115 23.85 23.13 -29.69
N ALA A 116 23.71 22.76 -30.97
CA ALA A 116 24.85 22.64 -31.88
C ALA A 116 25.57 23.99 -32.07
N GLN A 117 24.82 25.09 -32.10
CA GLN A 117 25.32 26.45 -32.35
C GLN A 117 25.46 27.31 -31.08
N ILE A 118 25.28 26.74 -29.89
CA ILE A 118 25.41 27.47 -28.62
C ILE A 118 26.88 27.58 -28.19
N LEU A 119 27.24 28.73 -27.62
CA LEU A 119 28.55 28.97 -27.03
C LEU A 119 28.72 28.18 -25.73
N PHE A 120 29.74 27.31 -25.70
CA PHE A 120 30.17 26.56 -24.52
C PHE A 120 31.59 26.95 -24.13
N GLY A 121 31.84 27.09 -22.84
CA GLY A 121 33.18 27.37 -22.33
C GLY A 121 33.42 26.75 -20.96
N PHE A 122 34.64 26.88 -20.46
CA PHE A 122 34.96 26.50 -19.10
C PHE A 122 35.72 27.61 -18.38
N GLY A 123 35.78 27.49 -17.05
CA GLY A 123 36.51 28.40 -16.17
C GLY A 123 37.05 27.67 -14.94
N VAL A 124 38.09 28.24 -14.34
CA VAL A 124 38.68 27.75 -13.09
C VAL A 124 38.55 28.84 -12.04
N VAL A 125 38.04 28.48 -10.86
CA VAL A 125 37.79 29.42 -9.76
C VAL A 125 38.58 29.02 -8.52
N MET A 126 39.43 29.91 -8.05
CA MET A 126 40.27 29.76 -6.85
C MET A 126 39.95 30.90 -5.87
N PRO A 127 38.81 30.84 -5.16
CA PRO A 127 38.27 32.00 -4.43
C PRO A 127 39.11 32.42 -3.22
N MET A 128 40.05 31.59 -2.78
CA MET A 128 40.82 31.76 -1.54
C MET A 128 42.33 31.96 -1.77
N GLU A 129 42.82 31.68 -2.98
CA GLU A 129 44.23 31.71 -3.34
C GLU A 129 44.48 32.81 -4.38
N THR A 130 45.60 33.53 -4.25
CA THR A 130 46.13 34.37 -5.33
C THR A 130 47.08 33.49 -6.14
N PHE A 131 46.73 33.20 -7.40
CA PHE A 131 47.46 32.22 -8.19
C PHE A 131 48.33 32.91 -9.24
N SER A 132 49.65 32.89 -9.03
CA SER A 132 50.63 33.60 -9.86
C SER A 132 51.48 32.68 -10.75
N ALA A 133 51.25 31.37 -10.70
CA ALA A 133 52.00 30.41 -11.53
C ALA A 133 51.60 30.55 -13.01
N SER A 134 52.57 30.32 -13.90
CA SER A 134 52.38 30.31 -15.36
C SER A 134 52.94 29.03 -15.96
N GLY A 135 52.39 28.61 -17.10
CA GLY A 135 52.79 27.37 -17.78
C GLY A 135 51.88 27.08 -18.97
N ALA A 136 52.27 26.10 -19.80
CA ALA A 136 51.52 25.73 -20.99
C ALA A 136 50.11 25.16 -20.71
N GLU A 137 49.90 24.62 -19.51
CA GLU A 137 48.61 24.04 -19.06
C GLU A 137 47.71 25.07 -18.36
N ILE A 138 48.23 26.28 -18.10
CA ILE A 138 47.52 27.32 -17.36
C ILE A 138 47.03 28.36 -18.37
N GLU A 139 45.72 28.49 -18.52
CA GLU A 139 45.09 29.55 -19.30
C GLU A 139 44.60 30.66 -18.34
N PRO A 140 45.31 31.80 -18.23
CA PRO A 140 44.95 32.87 -17.30
C PRO A 140 43.61 33.53 -17.65
N ALA A 141 43.22 33.54 -18.93
CA ALA A 141 42.00 34.22 -19.37
C ALA A 141 40.72 33.59 -18.83
N VAL A 142 40.79 32.35 -18.34
CA VAL A 142 39.65 31.61 -17.77
C VAL A 142 39.77 31.41 -16.25
N LEU A 143 40.81 31.97 -15.62
CA LEU A 143 41.04 31.87 -14.17
C LEU A 143 40.37 33.03 -13.43
N LEU A 144 39.66 32.71 -12.35
CA LEU A 144 39.20 33.67 -11.35
C LEU A 144 39.84 33.34 -10.01
N ASP A 145 40.78 34.16 -9.56
CA ASP A 145 41.47 33.98 -8.28
C ASP A 145 40.91 34.92 -7.18
N LYS A 146 41.47 34.85 -5.98
CA LYS A 146 41.08 35.67 -4.82
C LYS A 146 41.06 37.18 -5.09
N THR A 147 41.94 37.66 -5.97
CA THR A 147 42.09 39.10 -6.28
C THR A 147 40.84 39.63 -6.93
N ASP A 148 40.32 38.89 -7.91
CA ASP A 148 39.14 39.27 -8.69
C ASP A 148 37.84 38.68 -8.15
N PHE A 149 37.90 37.66 -7.29
CA PHE A 149 36.71 37.05 -6.68
C PHE A 149 35.88 38.02 -5.83
N ARG A 150 36.48 39.11 -5.32
CA ARG A 150 35.75 40.18 -4.60
C ARG A 150 34.81 40.98 -5.50
N LYS A 151 35.07 40.99 -6.81
CA LYS A 151 34.25 41.70 -7.79
C LYS A 151 32.93 40.96 -8.05
N HIS A 152 32.05 41.59 -8.80
CA HIS A 152 30.79 41.00 -9.22
C HIS A 152 31.01 39.88 -10.24
N LEU A 153 30.52 38.66 -9.97
CA LEU A 153 30.82 37.48 -10.78
C LEU A 153 30.24 37.54 -12.21
N GLY A 154 29.24 38.38 -12.45
CA GLY A 154 28.74 38.65 -13.81
C GLY A 154 29.81 39.23 -14.75
N MET A 155 30.85 39.91 -14.21
CA MET A 155 32.01 40.37 -14.98
C MET A 155 32.88 39.19 -15.43
N TYR A 156 33.09 38.20 -14.56
CA TYR A 156 33.86 37.01 -14.89
C TYR A 156 33.17 36.16 -15.97
N ILE A 157 31.86 35.92 -15.84
CA ILE A 157 31.09 35.23 -16.90
C ILE A 157 31.16 36.01 -18.23
N GLY A 158 31.09 37.36 -18.18
CA GLY A 158 31.27 38.19 -19.38
C GLY A 158 32.69 38.15 -19.97
N ALA A 159 33.72 37.91 -19.16
CA ALA A 159 35.08 37.67 -19.64
C ALA A 159 35.19 36.30 -20.32
N LEU A 160 34.60 35.25 -19.73
CA LEU A 160 34.53 33.91 -20.34
C LEU A 160 33.83 33.95 -21.69
N GLN A 161 32.69 34.64 -21.79
CA GLN A 161 31.98 34.81 -23.06
C GLN A 161 32.88 35.37 -24.16
N ARG A 162 33.57 36.50 -23.88
CA ARG A 162 34.46 37.15 -24.84
C ARG A 162 35.62 36.23 -25.25
N HIS A 163 36.31 35.67 -24.25
CA HIS A 163 37.45 34.78 -24.48
C HIS A 163 37.08 33.57 -25.36
N TRP A 164 35.98 32.89 -25.04
CA TRP A 164 35.57 31.70 -25.80
C TRP A 164 35.03 32.05 -27.19
N THR A 165 34.32 33.18 -27.34
CA THR A 165 33.90 33.67 -28.66
C THR A 165 35.11 33.92 -29.56
N ASP A 166 36.09 34.69 -29.07
CA ASP A 166 37.31 35.00 -29.81
C ASP A 166 38.11 33.73 -30.13
N SER A 167 38.22 32.81 -29.15
CA SER A 167 38.97 31.56 -29.31
C SER A 167 38.36 30.65 -30.38
N TYR A 168 37.03 30.49 -30.42
CA TYR A 168 36.37 29.69 -31.46
C TYR A 168 36.44 30.34 -32.84
N GLN A 169 36.34 31.68 -32.90
CA GLN A 169 36.46 32.40 -34.17
C GLN A 169 37.88 32.27 -34.73
N GLN A 170 38.91 32.52 -33.93
CA GLN A 170 40.30 32.51 -34.38
C GLN A 170 40.82 31.10 -34.70
N LYS A 171 40.44 30.09 -33.91
CA LYS A 171 41.00 28.72 -34.04
C LYS A 171 40.18 27.80 -34.94
N HIS A 172 38.89 28.07 -35.12
CA HIS A 172 37.97 27.16 -35.80
C HIS A 172 37.10 27.83 -36.87
N ASP A 173 37.21 29.15 -37.07
CA ASP A 173 36.35 29.93 -37.98
C ASP A 173 34.84 29.67 -37.74
N ARG A 174 34.48 29.50 -36.46
CA ARG A 174 33.10 29.20 -36.04
C ARG A 174 32.51 30.35 -35.24
N HIS A 175 31.31 30.76 -35.62
CA HIS A 175 30.50 31.71 -34.88
C HIS A 175 29.40 30.98 -34.09
N TYR A 176 29.57 30.91 -32.77
CA TYR A 176 28.55 30.38 -31.87
C TYR A 176 27.72 31.52 -31.30
N ARG A 177 26.41 31.30 -31.15
CA ARG A 177 25.50 32.26 -30.52
C ARG A 177 25.34 31.97 -29.03
N VAL A 178 24.82 32.94 -28.30
CA VAL A 178 24.40 32.75 -26.90
C VAL A 178 22.99 32.13 -26.84
N PRO A 179 22.64 31.41 -25.77
CA PRO A 179 21.33 30.79 -25.63
C PRO A 179 20.26 31.80 -25.22
N THR A 180 19.03 31.53 -25.64
CA THR A 180 17.81 32.22 -25.17
C THR A 180 17.35 31.69 -23.82
N ILE A 181 16.43 32.38 -23.15
CA ILE A 181 15.85 31.95 -21.85
C ILE A 181 15.18 30.57 -21.97
N GLU A 182 14.49 30.30 -23.08
CA GLU A 182 13.83 29.01 -23.30
C GLU A 182 14.84 27.87 -23.49
N GLU A 183 15.97 28.15 -24.14
CA GLU A 183 17.07 27.19 -24.30
C GLU A 183 17.81 26.94 -22.98
N ILE A 184 17.93 27.95 -22.11
CA ILE A 184 18.43 27.79 -20.74
C ILE A 184 17.52 26.85 -19.94
N ARG A 185 16.19 27.05 -20.02
CA ARG A 185 15.21 26.17 -19.37
C ARG A 185 15.23 24.76 -19.92
N LEU A 186 15.38 24.61 -21.24
CA LEU A 186 15.52 23.32 -21.90
C LEU A 186 16.81 22.60 -21.45
N ALA A 187 17.94 23.32 -21.42
CA ALA A 187 19.21 22.79 -20.94
C ALA A 187 19.11 22.31 -19.49
N ARG A 188 18.41 23.06 -18.61
CA ARG A 188 18.11 22.62 -17.25
C ARG A 188 17.33 21.32 -17.24
N ARG A 189 16.26 21.19 -18.03
CA ARG A 189 15.44 19.95 -18.09
C ARG A 189 16.25 18.75 -18.57
N ILE A 190 17.17 18.92 -19.52
CA ILE A 190 18.02 17.84 -20.04
C ILE A 190 19.11 17.45 -19.04
N LEU A 191 19.78 18.43 -18.45
CA LEU A 191 20.91 18.18 -17.55
C LEU A 191 20.44 17.66 -16.19
N ARG A 192 19.33 18.20 -15.66
CA ARG A 192 18.76 17.89 -14.35
C ARG A 192 17.22 17.91 -14.41
N PRO A 193 16.59 16.84 -14.92
CA PRO A 193 15.13 16.73 -14.98
C PRO A 193 14.54 16.65 -13.57
N ASP A 194 13.30 17.16 -13.40
CA ASP A 194 12.48 16.80 -12.25
C ASP A 194 11.99 15.37 -12.46
N VAL A 195 12.33 14.47 -11.54
CA VAL A 195 11.89 13.07 -11.57
C VAL A 195 10.89 12.89 -10.44
N ASP A 196 9.65 12.53 -10.79
CA ASP A 196 8.59 12.24 -9.84
C ASP A 196 8.21 10.76 -10.01
N SER A 197 8.43 9.93 -8.99
CA SER A 197 7.97 8.55 -9.03
C SER A 197 6.47 8.54 -8.76
N ALA A 198 5.66 8.15 -9.76
CA ALA A 198 4.22 8.02 -9.56
C ALA A 198 3.92 7.05 -8.40
N PHE A 199 3.15 7.51 -7.41
CA PHE A 199 2.65 6.67 -6.33
C PHE A 199 1.77 5.55 -6.92
N SER A 200 2.28 4.31 -6.93
CA SER A 200 1.49 3.12 -7.29
C SER A 200 0.62 2.73 -6.10
N LEU A 201 -0.69 2.87 -6.24
CA LEU A 201 -1.66 2.46 -5.23
C LEU A 201 -1.60 0.94 -5.03
N GLY A 202 -1.46 0.16 -6.11
CA GLY A 202 -1.29 -1.30 -6.03
C GLY A 202 -0.09 -1.71 -5.19
N SER A 203 1.07 -1.09 -5.42
CA SER A 203 2.28 -1.34 -4.61
C SER A 203 2.08 -0.94 -3.14
N TYR A 204 1.41 0.19 -2.88
CA TYR A 204 1.08 0.61 -1.52
C TYR A 204 0.14 -0.39 -0.82
N LEU A 205 -0.93 -0.84 -1.48
CA LEU A 205 -1.87 -1.83 -0.94
C LEU A 205 -1.17 -3.16 -0.65
N THR A 206 -0.26 -3.59 -1.53
CA THR A 206 0.59 -4.78 -1.29
C THR A 206 1.46 -4.63 -0.04
N GLY A 207 2.02 -3.43 0.18
CA GLY A 207 2.77 -3.10 1.40
C GLY A 207 1.90 -3.13 2.67
N VAL A 208 0.67 -2.58 2.59
CA VAL A 208 -0.33 -2.67 3.66
C VAL A 208 -0.68 -4.13 3.97
N GLU A 209 -0.90 -4.95 2.94
CA GLU A 209 -1.15 -6.39 3.12
C GLU A 209 0.02 -7.09 3.80
N SER A 210 1.25 -6.80 3.41
CA SER A 210 2.44 -7.37 4.05
C SER A 210 2.53 -7.00 5.54
N ALA A 211 2.12 -5.78 5.90
CA ALA A 211 2.04 -5.35 7.30
C ALA A 211 0.89 -6.04 8.06
N LEU A 212 -0.25 -6.29 7.42
CA LEU A 212 -1.40 -7.00 7.99
C LEU A 212 -1.17 -8.52 8.14
N VAL A 213 -0.33 -9.12 7.28
CA VAL A 213 0.03 -10.54 7.36
C VAL A 213 0.95 -10.84 8.55
N GLN A 214 1.68 -9.85 9.07
CA GLN A 214 2.43 -10.04 10.31
C GLN A 214 1.46 -10.26 11.46
N LEU A 215 1.44 -11.49 11.99
CA LEU A 215 0.62 -11.84 13.14
C LEU A 215 0.91 -10.87 14.28
N SER A 216 -0.13 -10.25 14.81
CA SER A 216 0.05 -9.38 15.97
C SER A 216 0.52 -10.19 17.18
N THR A 217 1.16 -9.52 18.13
CA THR A 217 1.58 -10.15 19.40
C THR A 217 0.41 -10.87 20.08
N ASP A 218 -0.80 -10.32 19.98
CA ASP A 218 -1.99 -10.91 20.59
C ASP A 218 -2.54 -12.11 19.81
N GLN A 219 -2.45 -12.12 18.48
CA GLN A 219 -2.79 -13.31 17.69
C GLN A 219 -1.80 -14.46 17.95
N ILE A 220 -0.52 -14.15 18.11
CA ILE A 220 0.51 -15.12 18.53
C ILE A 220 0.19 -15.66 19.94
N ARG A 221 -0.16 -14.78 20.88
CA ARG A 221 -0.54 -15.18 22.24
C ARG A 221 -1.81 -16.02 22.24
N ALA A 222 -2.81 -15.68 21.45
CA ALA A 222 -4.05 -16.44 21.32
C ALA A 222 -3.75 -17.83 20.76
N SER A 223 -2.99 -17.92 19.68
CA SER A 223 -2.54 -19.20 19.11
C SER A 223 -1.78 -20.07 20.13
N ARG A 224 -0.89 -19.48 20.94
CA ARG A 224 -0.19 -20.20 22.02
C ARG A 224 -1.13 -20.69 23.13
N ARG A 225 -2.07 -19.84 23.58
CA ARG A 225 -3.07 -20.21 24.59
C ARG A 225 -3.97 -21.34 24.09
N MET A 226 -4.38 -21.27 22.83
CA MET A 226 -5.12 -22.35 22.17
C MET A 226 -4.31 -23.64 22.05
N ALA A 227 -3.01 -23.54 21.78
CA ALA A 227 -2.15 -24.72 21.70
C ALA A 227 -2.06 -25.46 23.05
N ALA A 228 -2.10 -24.73 24.16
CA ALA A 228 -2.05 -25.27 25.51
C ALA A 228 -3.38 -25.85 26.02
N ASN A 229 -4.51 -25.52 25.39
CA ASN A 229 -5.85 -25.89 25.88
C ASN A 229 -6.61 -26.72 24.84
N PRO A 230 -7.25 -27.84 25.22
CA PRO A 230 -8.01 -28.65 24.26
C PRO A 230 -9.31 -27.97 23.84
N ARG A 231 -9.85 -27.03 24.64
CA ARG A 231 -11.12 -26.36 24.42
C ARG A 231 -10.98 -24.86 24.57
N THR A 232 -11.36 -24.10 23.55
CA THR A 232 -11.23 -22.63 23.58
C THR A 232 -12.40 -21.93 22.92
N LEU A 233 -12.90 -20.88 23.56
CA LEU A 233 -13.82 -19.91 23.00
C LEU A 233 -13.06 -18.62 22.72
N VAL A 234 -12.97 -18.24 21.44
CA VAL A 234 -12.25 -17.04 20.99
C VAL A 234 -13.25 -16.03 20.47
N ARG A 235 -13.33 -14.88 21.14
CA ARG A 235 -14.24 -13.78 20.78
C ARG A 235 -13.45 -12.65 20.17
N GLY A 236 -14.01 -11.98 19.17
CA GLY A 236 -13.38 -10.80 18.60
C GLY A 236 -14.28 -10.07 17.63
N ARG A 237 -14.17 -8.74 17.62
CA ARG A 237 -14.88 -7.88 16.65
C ARG A 237 -14.42 -8.16 15.21
N ALA A 238 -15.14 -7.63 14.23
CA ALA A 238 -14.73 -7.65 12.84
C ALA A 238 -13.34 -7.00 12.70
N GLY A 239 -12.46 -7.66 11.94
CA GLY A 239 -11.09 -7.19 11.71
C GLY A 239 -10.02 -7.73 12.68
N THR A 240 -10.38 -8.51 13.70
CA THR A 240 -9.43 -9.08 14.69
C THR A 240 -8.68 -10.33 14.22
N GLY A 241 -8.99 -10.85 13.02
CA GLY A 241 -8.28 -11.98 12.41
C GLY A 241 -8.67 -13.38 12.92
N LYS A 242 -9.89 -13.54 13.48
CA LYS A 242 -10.45 -14.83 13.93
C LYS A 242 -10.21 -15.99 12.95
N THR A 243 -10.63 -15.82 11.69
CA THR A 243 -10.49 -16.81 10.63
C THR A 243 -9.04 -17.25 10.40
N VAL A 244 -8.08 -16.32 10.44
CA VAL A 244 -6.65 -16.62 10.28
C VAL A 244 -6.15 -17.50 11.43
N ILE A 245 -6.51 -17.15 12.67
CA ILE A 245 -6.14 -17.94 13.86
C ILE A 245 -6.82 -19.32 13.81
N ALA A 246 -8.07 -19.40 13.38
CA ALA A 246 -8.82 -20.65 13.26
C ALA A 246 -8.14 -21.61 12.27
N ILE A 247 -7.77 -21.12 11.08
CA ILE A 247 -7.08 -21.92 10.06
C ILE A 247 -5.70 -22.35 10.56
N GLU A 248 -4.93 -21.45 11.18
CA GLU A 248 -3.62 -21.80 11.71
C GLU A 248 -3.71 -22.83 12.83
N ARG A 249 -4.75 -22.77 13.66
CA ARG A 249 -5.02 -23.82 14.66
C ARG A 249 -5.33 -25.15 13.98
N ALA A 250 -6.19 -25.18 12.96
CA ALA A 250 -6.52 -26.38 12.22
C ALA A 250 -5.26 -27.00 11.57
N ARG A 251 -4.42 -26.18 10.93
CA ARG A 251 -3.11 -26.61 10.39
C ARG A 251 -2.22 -27.22 11.45
N ASN A 252 -2.07 -26.57 12.61
CA ASN A 252 -1.22 -27.09 13.67
C ASN A 252 -1.73 -28.42 14.24
N LEU A 253 -3.05 -28.61 14.36
CA LEU A 253 -3.64 -29.88 14.77
C LEU A 253 -3.43 -30.98 13.71
N ALA A 254 -3.62 -30.66 12.42
CA ALA A 254 -3.38 -31.61 11.34
C ALA A 254 -1.90 -32.02 11.25
N ARG A 255 -0.95 -31.09 11.45
CA ARG A 255 0.49 -31.40 11.55
C ARG A 255 0.83 -32.34 12.71
N GLN A 256 0.01 -32.34 13.77
CA GLN A 256 0.13 -33.27 14.90
C GLN A 256 -0.53 -34.62 14.64
N GLY A 257 -1.06 -34.84 13.42
CA GLY A 257 -1.69 -36.10 13.01
C GLY A 257 -3.18 -36.19 13.33
N SER A 258 -3.81 -35.13 13.84
CA SER A 258 -5.26 -35.12 14.10
C SER A 258 -6.06 -34.99 12.80
N ARG A 259 -7.15 -35.75 12.69
CA ARG A 259 -8.21 -35.51 11.71
C ARG A 259 -9.08 -34.35 12.18
N VAL A 260 -8.98 -33.21 11.53
CA VAL A 260 -9.63 -31.96 11.95
C VAL A 260 -10.84 -31.68 11.08
N LEU A 261 -11.98 -31.40 11.70
CA LEU A 261 -13.13 -30.81 11.01
C LEU A 261 -13.13 -29.29 11.20
N TYR A 262 -13.08 -28.55 10.10
CA TYR A 262 -13.25 -27.10 10.09
C TYR A 262 -14.64 -26.76 9.57
N LEU A 263 -15.44 -26.10 10.40
CA LEU A 263 -16.81 -25.70 10.09
C LEU A 263 -16.94 -24.18 10.01
N CYS A 264 -17.74 -23.70 9.06
CA CYS A 264 -18.21 -22.33 9.04
C CYS A 264 -19.62 -22.24 8.42
N PHE A 265 -20.31 -21.12 8.66
CA PHE A 265 -21.64 -20.87 8.09
C PHE A 265 -21.61 -20.34 6.66
N ASN A 266 -20.49 -19.77 6.20
CA ASN A 266 -20.44 -19.14 4.87
C ASN A 266 -19.90 -20.11 3.80
N GLN A 267 -20.71 -20.38 2.77
CA GLN A 267 -20.35 -21.28 1.67
C GLN A 267 -19.14 -20.79 0.84
N LEU A 268 -19.06 -19.49 0.56
CA LEU A 268 -17.94 -18.89 -0.17
C LEU A 268 -16.65 -18.98 0.64
N LEU A 269 -16.71 -18.74 1.96
CA LEU A 269 -15.58 -18.94 2.85
C LEU A 269 -15.10 -20.40 2.81
N ALA A 270 -16.01 -21.37 2.98
CA ALA A 270 -15.65 -22.79 2.94
C ALA A 270 -15.00 -23.19 1.61
N GLN A 271 -15.46 -22.65 0.48
CA GLN A 271 -14.87 -22.89 -0.84
C GLN A 271 -13.49 -22.24 -0.99
N HIS A 272 -13.36 -20.99 -0.54
CA HIS A 272 -12.10 -20.25 -0.55
C HIS A 272 -11.03 -21.01 0.27
N LEU A 273 -11.36 -21.44 1.48
CA LEU A 273 -10.46 -22.19 2.35
C LEU A 273 -10.08 -23.56 1.77
N ARG A 274 -11.03 -24.30 1.19
CA ARG A 274 -10.72 -25.55 0.48
C ARG A 274 -9.71 -25.33 -0.64
N THR A 275 -9.89 -24.27 -1.42
CA THR A 275 -8.97 -23.94 -2.52
C THR A 275 -7.59 -23.55 -1.99
N ALA A 276 -7.53 -22.71 -0.94
CA ALA A 276 -6.29 -22.25 -0.33
C ALA A 276 -5.49 -23.38 0.35
N LEU A 277 -6.18 -24.40 0.87
CA LEU A 277 -5.56 -25.54 1.56
C LEU A 277 -5.25 -26.72 0.62
N ALA A 278 -5.85 -26.78 -0.58
CA ALA A 278 -5.69 -27.91 -1.50
C ALA A 278 -4.24 -28.19 -1.90
N SER A 279 -3.40 -27.14 -1.97
CA SER A 279 -1.99 -27.25 -2.34
C SER A 279 -1.04 -27.36 -1.14
N ASP A 280 -1.54 -27.37 0.09
CA ASP A 280 -0.74 -27.41 1.33
C ASP A 280 -0.69 -28.84 1.89
N PRO A 281 0.44 -29.56 1.78
CA PRO A 281 0.56 -30.91 2.33
C PRO A 281 0.33 -30.97 3.84
N ALA A 282 0.60 -29.87 4.56
CA ALA A 282 0.36 -29.79 6.00
C ALA A 282 -1.13 -29.66 6.36
N ALA A 283 -2.00 -29.45 5.38
CA ALA A 283 -3.45 -29.36 5.53
C ALA A 283 -4.20 -30.66 5.16
N ALA A 284 -3.49 -31.73 4.79
CA ALA A 284 -4.10 -32.97 4.32
C ALA A 284 -5.08 -33.63 5.32
N GLY A 285 -4.92 -33.36 6.63
CA GLY A 285 -5.81 -33.85 7.68
C GLY A 285 -7.01 -32.96 8.00
N ILE A 286 -7.29 -31.92 7.20
CA ILE A 286 -8.34 -30.93 7.47
C ILE A 286 -9.52 -31.10 6.51
N ASP A 287 -10.67 -31.47 7.04
CA ASP A 287 -11.95 -31.47 6.34
C ASP A 287 -12.62 -30.09 6.50
N VAL A 288 -12.71 -29.29 5.45
CA VAL A 288 -13.36 -27.97 5.50
C VAL A 288 -14.78 -28.03 4.93
N TRP A 289 -15.78 -27.64 5.72
CA TRP A 289 -17.18 -27.69 5.33
C TRP A 289 -17.97 -26.44 5.71
N HIS A 290 -18.87 -26.07 4.79
CA HIS A 290 -20.09 -25.36 5.18
C HIS A 290 -20.96 -26.30 5.99
N VAL A 291 -21.39 -25.90 7.19
CA VAL A 291 -22.10 -26.80 8.14
C VAL A 291 -23.27 -27.52 7.50
N HIS A 292 -24.23 -26.81 6.90
CA HIS A 292 -25.40 -27.49 6.33
C HIS A 292 -25.09 -28.30 5.06
N ALA A 293 -23.94 -28.04 4.41
CA ALA A 293 -23.53 -28.87 3.28
C ALA A 293 -23.03 -30.24 3.78
N LEU A 294 -22.31 -30.27 4.90
CA LEU A 294 -21.96 -31.50 5.59
C LEU A 294 -23.20 -32.23 6.09
N TYR A 295 -24.12 -31.52 6.75
CA TYR A 295 -25.37 -32.11 7.22
C TYR A 295 -26.16 -32.74 6.08
N ARG A 296 -26.39 -31.99 5.00
CA ARG A 296 -27.13 -32.48 3.82
C ARG A 296 -26.46 -33.72 3.22
N LYS A 297 -25.13 -33.76 3.16
CA LYS A 297 -24.37 -34.91 2.66
C LYS A 297 -24.64 -36.16 3.50
N VAL A 298 -24.54 -36.06 4.82
CA VAL A 298 -24.75 -37.20 5.74
C VAL A 298 -26.22 -37.63 5.77
N ILE A 299 -27.15 -36.68 5.80
CA ILE A 299 -28.60 -36.96 5.71
C ILE A 299 -28.94 -37.69 4.40
N ALA A 300 -28.34 -37.28 3.28
CA ALA A 300 -28.53 -37.95 1.99
C ALA A 300 -27.97 -39.37 1.98
N GLN A 301 -26.80 -39.59 2.60
CA GLN A 301 -26.20 -40.93 2.72
C GLN A 301 -27.07 -41.89 3.54
N ALA A 302 -27.77 -41.38 4.56
CA ALA A 302 -28.75 -42.14 5.34
C ALA A 302 -30.12 -42.30 4.66
N GLY A 303 -30.36 -41.66 3.51
CA GLY A 303 -31.67 -41.66 2.85
C GLY A 303 -32.76 -40.87 3.58
N LEU A 304 -32.38 -39.91 4.45
CA LEU A 304 -33.29 -39.16 5.32
C LEU A 304 -33.59 -37.73 4.85
N LEU A 305 -33.38 -37.41 3.56
CA LEU A 305 -33.60 -36.06 3.03
C LEU A 305 -35.05 -35.58 3.19
N ASN A 306 -36.00 -36.51 3.19
CA ASN A 306 -37.41 -36.23 3.43
C ASN A 306 -37.68 -35.58 4.80
N ARG A 307 -36.77 -35.70 5.78
CA ARG A 307 -36.89 -35.01 7.07
C ARG A 307 -36.72 -33.49 6.98
N LEU A 308 -36.20 -33.00 5.85
CA LEU A 308 -36.04 -31.57 5.59
C LEU A 308 -37.26 -30.95 4.88
N ASP A 309 -38.21 -31.78 4.44
CA ASP A 309 -39.36 -31.32 3.67
C ASP A 309 -40.40 -30.61 4.54
N GLY A 310 -41.13 -29.66 3.96
CA GLY A 310 -42.29 -29.01 4.60
C GLY A 310 -41.96 -27.87 5.57
N VAL A 311 -40.68 -27.57 5.82
CA VAL A 311 -40.27 -26.44 6.68
C VAL A 311 -39.84 -25.26 5.80
N THR A 312 -40.59 -24.17 5.87
CA THR A 312 -40.36 -22.97 5.07
C THR A 312 -39.58 -21.88 5.80
N ASP A 313 -39.57 -21.91 7.13
CA ASP A 313 -38.86 -20.96 7.97
C ASP A 313 -37.35 -21.30 8.00
N PRO A 314 -36.47 -20.42 7.47
CA PRO A 314 -35.03 -20.66 7.45
C PRO A 314 -34.41 -20.81 8.85
N GLU A 315 -34.86 -20.08 9.86
CA GLU A 315 -34.27 -20.13 11.21
C GLU A 315 -34.55 -21.49 11.85
N ILE A 316 -35.79 -21.96 11.74
CA ILE A 316 -36.18 -23.29 12.23
C ILE A 316 -35.47 -24.39 11.44
N LEU A 317 -35.44 -24.25 10.12
CA LEU A 317 -34.81 -25.21 9.23
C LEU A 317 -33.33 -25.39 9.56
N PHE A 318 -32.56 -24.30 9.61
CA PHE A 318 -31.11 -24.33 9.80
C PHE A 318 -30.68 -24.48 11.26
N GLY A 319 -31.47 -23.96 12.20
CA GLY A 319 -31.14 -23.95 13.63
C GLY A 319 -31.57 -25.21 14.39
N GLN A 320 -32.61 -25.92 13.91
CA GLN A 320 -33.20 -27.07 14.61
C GLN A 320 -33.35 -28.32 13.73
N VAL A 321 -33.98 -28.20 12.55
CA VAL A 321 -34.37 -29.36 11.73
C VAL A 321 -33.16 -30.04 11.11
N PHE A 322 -32.28 -29.24 10.49
CA PHE A 322 -31.03 -29.71 9.91
C PHE A 322 -30.12 -30.43 10.93
N PRO A 323 -29.77 -29.84 12.08
CA PRO A 323 -28.92 -30.52 13.06
C PRO A 323 -29.53 -31.79 13.62
N ARG A 324 -30.85 -31.82 13.92
CA ARG A 324 -31.53 -33.04 14.39
C ARG A 324 -31.49 -34.16 13.35
N ALA A 325 -31.87 -33.84 12.11
CA ALA A 325 -31.82 -34.81 11.01
C ALA A 325 -30.39 -35.31 10.75
N PHE A 326 -29.39 -34.45 10.91
CA PHE A 326 -27.98 -34.85 10.84
C PHE A 326 -27.61 -35.83 11.95
N VAL A 327 -27.96 -35.56 13.20
CA VAL A 327 -27.68 -36.47 14.34
C VAL A 327 -28.27 -37.86 14.08
N ASP A 328 -29.54 -37.92 13.68
CA ASP A 328 -30.21 -39.18 13.35
C ASP A 328 -29.49 -39.92 12.21
N ALA A 329 -29.15 -39.21 11.13
CA ALA A 329 -28.47 -39.77 9.97
C ALA A 329 -27.04 -40.26 10.29
N ALA A 330 -26.30 -39.50 11.08
CA ALA A 330 -24.93 -39.82 11.47
C ALA A 330 -24.87 -41.05 12.38
N LEU A 331 -25.86 -41.23 13.27
CA LEU A 331 -26.01 -42.44 14.07
C LEU A 331 -26.35 -43.66 13.19
N GLU A 332 -27.28 -43.50 12.25
CA GLU A 332 -27.72 -44.58 11.34
C GLU A 332 -26.57 -45.13 10.49
N ILE A 333 -25.73 -44.25 9.94
CA ILE A 333 -24.61 -44.66 9.06
C ILE A 333 -23.32 -44.95 9.81
N GLY A 334 -23.28 -44.75 11.14
CA GLY A 334 -22.06 -44.88 11.94
C GLY A 334 -20.96 -43.92 11.50
N LEU A 335 -21.27 -42.62 11.41
CA LEU A 335 -20.34 -41.59 10.97
C LEU A 335 -19.05 -41.59 11.81
N ASP A 336 -17.90 -41.70 11.15
CA ASP A 336 -16.60 -41.61 11.82
C ASP A 336 -16.40 -40.24 12.47
N ALA A 337 -15.99 -40.24 13.73
CA ALA A 337 -15.67 -39.03 14.46
C ALA A 337 -14.39 -38.35 13.94
N TRP A 338 -14.28 -37.06 14.23
CA TRP A 338 -13.07 -36.27 14.06
C TRP A 338 -12.34 -36.11 15.40
N ASP A 339 -11.01 -36.00 15.35
CA ASP A 339 -10.18 -35.83 16.55
C ASP A 339 -10.29 -34.42 17.13
N ALA A 340 -10.62 -33.43 16.29
CA ALA A 340 -10.78 -32.05 16.70
C ALA A 340 -11.76 -31.28 15.82
N LEU A 341 -12.46 -30.34 16.43
CA LEU A 341 -13.40 -29.44 15.76
C LEU A 341 -12.91 -27.98 15.81
N VAL A 342 -12.89 -27.29 14.68
CA VAL A 342 -12.64 -25.85 14.60
C VAL A 342 -13.86 -25.20 13.96
N ILE A 343 -14.53 -24.29 14.67
CA ILE A 343 -15.75 -23.64 14.19
C ILE A 343 -15.47 -22.14 14.05
N ASP A 344 -15.51 -21.62 12.82
CA ASP A 344 -15.34 -20.19 12.52
C ASP A 344 -16.67 -19.50 12.19
N GLU A 345 -16.74 -18.20 12.46
CA GLU A 345 -17.96 -17.38 12.39
C GLU A 345 -19.15 -18.08 13.10
N ALA A 346 -18.89 -18.63 14.30
CA ALA A 346 -19.82 -19.51 14.99
C ALA A 346 -21.09 -18.81 15.53
N GLN A 347 -21.14 -17.48 15.52
CA GLN A 347 -22.35 -16.73 15.91
C GLN A 347 -23.60 -17.16 15.14
N ASP A 348 -23.45 -17.63 13.90
CA ASP A 348 -24.56 -18.10 13.07
C ASP A 348 -24.92 -19.60 13.32
N LEU A 349 -24.12 -20.32 14.13
CA LEU A 349 -24.17 -21.78 14.31
C LEU A 349 -24.46 -22.23 15.75
N LEU A 350 -24.29 -21.35 16.72
CA LEU A 350 -24.41 -21.68 18.14
C LEU A 350 -25.88 -21.80 18.57
N THR A 351 -26.48 -22.96 18.31
CA THR A 351 -27.81 -23.38 18.80
C THR A 351 -27.71 -24.68 19.60
N PRO A 352 -28.63 -24.98 20.54
CA PRO A 352 -28.60 -26.22 21.31
C PRO A 352 -28.52 -27.48 20.43
N ASP A 353 -29.30 -27.54 19.34
CA ASP A 353 -29.30 -28.69 18.43
C ASP A 353 -27.99 -28.80 17.64
N ASN A 354 -27.36 -27.69 17.25
CA ASN A 354 -26.03 -27.72 16.64
C ASN A 354 -24.95 -28.18 17.63
N ILE A 355 -25.08 -27.83 18.92
CA ILE A 355 -24.18 -28.35 19.96
C ILE A 355 -24.27 -29.88 20.06
N ASP A 356 -25.48 -30.47 19.95
CA ASP A 356 -25.65 -31.94 19.92
C ASP A 356 -24.99 -32.56 18.68
N ALA A 357 -25.11 -31.90 17.51
CA ALA A 357 -24.42 -32.33 16.31
C ALA A 357 -22.89 -32.27 16.46
N PHE A 358 -22.35 -31.21 17.10
CA PHE A 358 -20.92 -31.07 17.35
C PHE A 358 -20.39 -32.10 18.36
N ASP A 359 -21.19 -32.43 19.38
CA ASP A 359 -20.88 -33.50 20.34
C ASP A 359 -20.71 -34.83 19.61
N LEU A 360 -21.67 -35.19 18.74
CA LEU A 360 -21.61 -36.41 17.94
C LEU A 360 -20.40 -36.45 17.00
N MET A 361 -20.06 -35.32 16.36
CA MET A 361 -18.88 -35.23 15.48
C MET A 361 -17.56 -35.53 16.21
N LEU A 362 -17.50 -35.30 17.52
CA LEU A 362 -16.34 -35.61 18.34
C LEU A 362 -16.36 -37.05 18.89
N GLY A 363 -17.43 -37.82 18.68
CA GLY A 363 -17.55 -39.20 19.16
C GLY A 363 -17.48 -39.31 20.69
N ASN A 364 -16.87 -40.38 21.21
CA ASN A 364 -16.72 -40.60 22.65
C ASN A 364 -15.36 -40.07 23.17
N PRO A 365 -15.10 -38.76 23.02
CA PRO A 365 -15.08 -37.89 24.21
C PRO A 365 -16.13 -36.74 24.24
N GLY A 366 -16.86 -36.54 23.15
CA GLY A 366 -17.90 -35.50 23.01
C GLY A 366 -17.37 -34.07 23.20
N ILE A 367 -18.27 -33.12 23.37
CA ILE A 367 -17.93 -31.71 23.57
C ILE A 367 -17.30 -31.45 24.94
N ASN A 368 -17.60 -32.27 25.95
CA ASN A 368 -17.12 -32.06 27.32
C ASN A 368 -15.66 -32.49 27.52
N GLN A 369 -15.20 -33.54 26.82
CA GLN A 369 -13.84 -34.04 26.96
C GLN A 369 -13.02 -33.95 25.66
N GLY A 370 -13.68 -33.75 24.51
CA GLY A 370 -13.04 -33.63 23.21
C GLY A 370 -12.27 -32.33 23.03
N ARG A 371 -11.69 -32.20 21.83
CA ARG A 371 -10.86 -31.07 21.44
C ARG A 371 -11.62 -30.19 20.46
N TRP A 372 -11.84 -28.92 20.82
CA TRP A 372 -12.54 -27.99 19.95
C TRP A 372 -12.14 -26.54 20.16
N HIS A 373 -12.28 -25.73 19.11
CA HIS A 373 -11.98 -24.31 19.14
C HIS A 373 -13.07 -23.55 18.38
N ILE A 374 -13.77 -22.66 19.08
CA ILE A 374 -14.92 -21.93 18.54
C ILE A 374 -14.59 -20.44 18.49
N PHE A 375 -14.78 -19.83 17.31
CA PHE A 375 -14.49 -18.43 17.03
C PHE A 375 -15.75 -17.69 16.65
N PHE A 376 -16.02 -16.56 17.29
CA PHE A 376 -17.24 -15.78 17.00
C PHE A 376 -17.09 -14.29 17.30
N ASP A 377 -17.98 -13.49 16.70
CA ASP A 377 -18.17 -12.08 17.02
C ASP A 377 -19.41 -11.94 17.92
N ASN A 378 -19.21 -11.49 19.16
CA ASN A 378 -20.29 -11.34 20.14
C ASN A 378 -21.30 -10.23 19.77
N LEU A 379 -20.93 -9.28 18.90
CA LEU A 379 -21.84 -8.24 18.42
C LEU A 379 -22.78 -8.76 17.34
N GLN A 380 -22.39 -9.79 16.59
CA GLN A 380 -23.17 -10.37 15.49
C GLN A 380 -24.12 -11.48 15.95
N ASN A 381 -24.50 -11.52 17.23
CA ASN A 381 -25.36 -12.59 17.71
C ASN A 381 -26.76 -12.50 17.06
N ILE A 382 -27.14 -13.55 16.33
CA ILE A 382 -28.41 -13.62 15.59
C ILE A 382 -29.53 -14.31 16.38
N TYR A 383 -29.21 -15.05 17.44
CA TYR A 383 -30.19 -15.80 18.22
C TYR A 383 -30.65 -15.03 19.47
N GLY A 384 -31.90 -15.24 19.88
CA GLY A 384 -32.48 -14.60 21.06
C GLY A 384 -31.78 -14.98 22.38
N THR A 385 -32.01 -14.18 23.43
CA THR A 385 -31.35 -14.32 24.74
C THR A 385 -31.52 -15.70 25.37
N ASP A 386 -32.67 -16.35 25.21
CA ASP A 386 -32.96 -17.64 25.82
C ASP A 386 -32.15 -18.78 25.17
N VAL A 387 -31.98 -18.73 23.86
CA VAL A 387 -31.15 -19.69 23.10
C VAL A 387 -29.69 -19.53 23.53
N GLN A 388 -29.22 -18.28 23.67
CA GLN A 388 -27.86 -18.00 24.09
C GLN A 388 -27.57 -18.56 25.49
N GLN A 389 -28.47 -18.37 26.46
CA GLN A 389 -28.30 -18.90 27.81
C GLN A 389 -28.15 -20.42 27.84
N GLN A 390 -28.92 -21.13 27.00
CA GLN A 390 -28.83 -22.59 26.90
C GLN A 390 -27.49 -23.03 26.30
N VAL A 391 -27.01 -22.35 25.26
CA VAL A 391 -25.73 -22.62 24.63
C VAL A 391 -24.57 -22.32 25.59
N ASP A 392 -24.61 -21.17 26.25
CA ASP A 392 -23.59 -20.76 27.22
C ASP A 392 -23.49 -21.78 28.36
N LYS A 393 -24.63 -22.27 28.86
CA LYS A 393 -24.66 -23.32 29.89
C LYS A 393 -23.98 -24.60 29.40
N ARG A 394 -24.33 -25.09 28.21
CA ARG A 394 -23.74 -26.32 27.63
C ARG A 394 -22.24 -26.18 27.38
N LEU A 395 -21.81 -25.06 26.83
CA LEU A 395 -20.38 -24.81 26.60
C LEU A 395 -19.62 -24.64 27.91
N ALA A 396 -20.24 -24.06 28.96
CA ALA A 396 -19.60 -23.91 30.27
C ALA A 396 -19.33 -25.26 30.97
N GLU A 397 -20.18 -26.27 30.76
CA GLU A 397 -19.97 -27.63 31.29
C GLU A 397 -18.67 -28.27 30.78
N ALA A 398 -18.24 -27.91 29.56
CA ALA A 398 -16.99 -28.35 28.98
C ALA A 398 -15.74 -27.62 29.52
N GLN A 399 -15.93 -26.63 30.40
CA GLN A 399 -14.86 -25.81 31.02
C GLN A 399 -13.83 -25.26 30.02
N PRO A 400 -14.26 -24.53 28.97
CA PRO A 400 -13.35 -23.97 27.98
C PRO A 400 -12.53 -22.81 28.53
N THR A 401 -11.35 -22.61 27.94
CA THR A 401 -10.62 -21.35 28.12
C THR A 401 -11.22 -20.27 27.23
N PHE A 402 -11.33 -19.06 27.76
CA PHE A 402 -11.79 -17.89 27.00
C PHE A 402 -10.61 -17.04 26.55
N ASP A 403 -10.70 -16.53 25.32
CA ASP A 403 -9.77 -15.55 24.79
C ASP A 403 -10.52 -14.46 24.03
N ASP A 404 -10.13 -13.21 24.27
CA ASP A 404 -10.74 -12.03 23.66
C ASP A 404 -9.68 -11.34 22.80
N LEU A 405 -9.98 -11.21 21.50
CA LEU A 405 -9.14 -10.52 20.53
C LEU A 405 -9.59 -9.06 20.44
N PHE A 406 -8.66 -8.16 20.76
CA PHE A 406 -8.93 -6.72 20.80
C PHE A 406 -8.29 -5.93 19.65
N GLU A 407 -7.18 -6.41 19.11
CA GLU A 407 -6.38 -5.67 18.12
C GLU A 407 -6.91 -5.85 16.70
N ASN A 408 -6.98 -4.76 15.95
CA ASN A 408 -7.25 -4.83 14.52
C ASN A 408 -5.99 -5.29 13.79
N CYS A 409 -6.12 -6.38 13.04
CA CYS A 409 -5.04 -7.00 12.30
C CYS A 409 -5.41 -7.23 10.83
N ARG A 410 -6.54 -6.67 10.36
CA ARG A 410 -7.11 -6.96 9.04
C ARG A 410 -7.27 -5.72 8.17
N ASN A 411 -7.59 -4.58 8.77
CA ASN A 411 -8.00 -3.40 8.02
C ASN A 411 -7.12 -2.20 8.40
N THR A 412 -6.91 -1.29 7.47
CA THR A 412 -6.34 0.02 7.79
C THR A 412 -7.25 0.78 8.75
N LYS A 413 -6.64 1.71 9.50
CA LYS A 413 -7.36 2.55 10.46
C LYS A 413 -8.48 3.35 9.79
N GLU A 414 -8.25 3.83 8.58
CA GLU A 414 -9.17 4.61 7.76
C GLU A 414 -10.36 3.78 7.30
N VAL A 415 -10.15 2.51 6.90
CA VAL A 415 -11.28 1.59 6.64
C VAL A 415 -12.06 1.36 7.91
N ALA A 416 -11.39 1.01 9.01
CA ALA A 416 -12.09 0.66 10.25
C ALA A 416 -12.88 1.83 10.82
N LEU A 417 -12.35 3.05 10.72
CA LEU A 417 -13.04 4.30 11.06
C LEU A 417 -14.26 4.51 10.16
N GLN A 418 -14.10 4.40 8.85
CA GLN A 418 -15.20 4.64 7.90
C GLN A 418 -16.33 3.63 8.07
N ALA A 419 -15.99 2.35 8.22
CA ALA A 419 -16.95 1.29 8.52
C ALA A 419 -17.67 1.53 9.86
N SER A 420 -16.95 2.03 10.88
CA SER A 420 -17.55 2.35 12.19
C SER A 420 -18.56 3.48 12.11
N ILE A 421 -18.23 4.54 11.36
CA ILE A 421 -19.13 5.67 11.13
C ILE A 421 -20.40 5.18 10.44
N ILE A 422 -20.27 4.54 9.27
CA ILE A 422 -21.41 4.15 8.42
C ILE A 422 -22.32 3.11 9.09
N SER A 423 -21.73 2.13 9.75
CA SER A 423 -22.51 1.11 10.45
C SER A 423 -23.11 1.61 11.77
N GLY A 424 -22.49 2.62 12.38
CA GLY A 424 -22.78 3.05 13.74
C GLY A 424 -22.22 2.12 14.82
N ILE A 425 -21.48 1.06 14.46
CA ILE A 425 -20.90 0.06 15.35
C ILE A 425 -19.37 0.18 15.33
N ASP A 426 -18.74 0.27 16.49
CA ASP A 426 -17.32 0.59 16.57
C ASP A 426 -16.42 -0.65 16.33
N LEU A 427 -15.67 -0.63 15.22
CA LEU A 427 -14.62 -1.61 14.94
C LEU A 427 -13.38 -1.35 15.80
N ALA A 428 -12.54 -2.37 15.95
CA ALA A 428 -11.23 -2.22 16.55
C ALA A 428 -10.37 -1.26 15.72
N LEU A 429 -9.72 -0.29 16.37
CA LEU A 429 -8.78 0.65 15.74
C LEU A 429 -7.36 0.49 16.27
N GLU A 430 -7.24 -0.18 17.40
CA GLU A 430 -6.01 -0.39 18.13
C GLU A 430 -5.05 -1.21 17.27
N ARG A 431 -3.85 -0.64 17.06
CA ARG A 431 -2.78 -1.16 16.20
C ARG A 431 -3.10 -1.32 14.70
N ALA A 432 -4.26 -0.83 14.24
CA ALA A 432 -4.56 -0.78 12.81
C ALA A 432 -3.49 0.08 12.07
N PRO A 433 -2.89 -0.41 10.97
CA PRO A 433 -1.94 0.37 10.20
C PRO A 433 -2.64 1.57 9.56
N LYS A 434 -1.89 2.67 9.38
CA LYS A 434 -2.40 3.83 8.67
C LYS A 434 -2.53 3.53 7.18
N GLY A 435 -3.73 3.75 6.65
CA GLY A 435 -4.15 3.61 5.26
C GLY A 435 -4.31 4.96 4.54
N LEU A 436 -4.88 4.87 3.35
CA LEU A 436 -5.32 6.04 2.58
C LEU A 436 -6.72 6.47 3.01
N PRO A 437 -7.12 7.72 2.72
CA PRO A 437 -8.47 8.19 2.99
C PRO A 437 -9.53 7.32 2.31
N CYS A 438 -10.57 6.95 3.07
CA CYS A 438 -11.75 6.27 2.57
C CYS A 438 -12.83 7.32 2.27
N ASP A 439 -13.27 7.41 1.01
CA ASP A 439 -14.21 8.46 0.59
C ASP A 439 -15.65 7.97 0.45
N ASN A 440 -16.59 8.87 0.73
CA ASN A 440 -17.98 8.75 0.30
C ASN A 440 -18.15 9.41 -1.06
N VAL A 441 -18.62 8.65 -2.03
CA VAL A 441 -18.96 9.10 -3.37
C VAL A 441 -20.46 9.29 -3.45
N TYR A 442 -20.90 10.55 -3.58
CA TYR A 442 -22.32 10.88 -3.60
C TYR A 442 -22.88 10.95 -5.02
N TYR A 443 -24.00 10.25 -5.25
CA TYR A 443 -24.69 10.22 -6.53
C TYR A 443 -26.13 10.72 -6.45
N ARG A 444 -26.62 11.25 -7.57
CA ARG A 444 -27.97 11.81 -7.71
C ARG A 444 -29.01 10.80 -8.19
N ASP A 445 -28.58 9.93 -9.11
CA ASP A 445 -29.40 8.93 -9.77
C ASP A 445 -28.53 7.75 -10.24
N ALA A 446 -29.17 6.70 -10.78
CA ALA A 446 -28.48 5.49 -11.24
C ALA A 446 -27.44 5.76 -12.36
N ARG A 447 -27.68 6.76 -13.23
CA ARG A 447 -26.73 7.12 -14.29
C ARG A 447 -25.48 7.78 -13.72
N SER A 448 -25.67 8.73 -12.81
CA SER A 448 -24.60 9.39 -12.08
C SER A 448 -23.79 8.40 -11.24
N PHE A 449 -24.47 7.45 -10.59
CA PHE A 449 -23.84 6.36 -9.84
C PHE A 449 -22.92 5.54 -10.74
N LEU A 450 -23.43 5.03 -11.86
CA LEU A 450 -22.66 4.16 -12.75
C LEU A 450 -21.46 4.89 -13.37
N ALA A 451 -21.61 6.16 -13.73
CA ALA A 451 -20.51 6.99 -14.23
C ALA A 451 -19.40 7.13 -13.18
N GLN A 452 -19.74 7.50 -11.94
CA GLN A 452 -18.78 7.65 -10.85
C GLN A 452 -18.11 6.32 -10.48
N LEU A 453 -18.85 5.21 -10.51
CA LEU A 453 -18.29 3.88 -10.27
C LEU A 453 -17.29 3.48 -11.35
N ARG A 454 -17.62 3.72 -12.63
CA ARG A 454 -16.70 3.49 -13.76
C ARG A 454 -15.44 4.33 -13.63
N ASP A 455 -15.57 5.60 -13.28
CA ASP A 455 -14.42 6.48 -13.07
C ASP A 455 -13.55 6.04 -11.89
N MET A 456 -14.17 5.60 -10.79
CA MET A 456 -13.46 5.07 -9.64
C MET A 456 -12.66 3.82 -10.00
N VAL A 457 -13.29 2.81 -10.62
CA VAL A 457 -12.61 1.58 -11.04
C VAL A 457 -11.50 1.90 -12.05
N ALA A 458 -11.76 2.74 -13.05
CA ALA A 458 -10.74 3.14 -14.02
C ALA A 458 -9.53 3.83 -13.36
N ARG A 459 -9.74 4.64 -12.31
CA ARG A 459 -8.63 5.23 -11.54
C ARG A 459 -7.85 4.17 -10.77
N LEU A 460 -8.52 3.25 -10.08
CA LEU A 460 -7.87 2.18 -9.33
C LEU A 460 -6.98 1.33 -10.26
N LEU A 461 -7.51 0.93 -11.43
CA LEU A 461 -6.76 0.17 -12.42
C LEU A 461 -5.55 0.95 -12.97
N ARG A 462 -5.70 2.25 -13.28
CA ARG A 462 -4.58 3.11 -13.70
C ARG A 462 -3.51 3.29 -12.63
N GLN A 463 -3.87 3.13 -11.36
CA GLN A 463 -2.96 3.17 -10.22
C GLN A 463 -2.48 1.77 -9.81
N ASP A 464 -2.52 0.81 -10.75
CA ASP A 464 -1.95 -0.53 -10.62
C ASP A 464 -2.65 -1.43 -9.59
N VAL A 465 -3.91 -1.12 -9.24
CA VAL A 465 -4.74 -2.04 -8.45
C VAL A 465 -5.25 -3.14 -9.37
N HIS A 466 -4.98 -4.41 -9.06
CA HIS A 466 -5.46 -5.52 -9.88
C HIS A 466 -6.98 -5.74 -9.69
N PRO A 467 -7.70 -6.17 -10.75
CA PRO A 467 -9.13 -6.50 -10.66
C PRO A 467 -9.49 -7.45 -9.51
N GLN A 468 -8.67 -8.47 -9.28
CA GLN A 468 -8.86 -9.45 -8.20
C GLN A 468 -8.82 -8.84 -6.80
N ASP A 469 -8.24 -7.65 -6.64
CA ASP A 469 -8.13 -6.95 -5.36
C ASP A 469 -9.35 -6.07 -5.08
N ILE A 470 -10.29 -5.99 -6.02
CA ILE A 470 -11.51 -5.18 -5.96
C ILE A 470 -12.73 -6.09 -5.80
N ALA A 471 -13.56 -5.82 -4.79
CA ALA A 471 -14.93 -6.32 -4.75
C ALA A 471 -15.95 -5.18 -4.63
N ILE A 472 -17.06 -5.34 -5.33
CA ILE A 472 -18.23 -4.46 -5.24
C ILE A 472 -19.27 -5.15 -4.38
N LEU A 473 -19.56 -4.56 -3.22
CA LEU A 473 -20.47 -5.14 -2.24
C LEU A 473 -21.78 -4.36 -2.17
N SER A 474 -22.89 -5.05 -2.37
CA SER A 474 -24.24 -4.48 -2.32
C SER A 474 -25.01 -4.96 -1.08
N THR A 475 -25.94 -4.14 -0.59
CA THR A 475 -26.94 -4.59 0.40
C THR A 475 -28.02 -5.48 -0.24
N ARG A 476 -28.08 -5.54 -1.58
CA ARG A 476 -29.12 -6.23 -2.36
C ARG A 476 -28.52 -7.31 -3.26
N LYS A 477 -29.36 -8.27 -3.68
CA LYS A 477 -29.01 -9.23 -4.74
C LYS A 477 -28.79 -8.47 -6.06
N ARG A 478 -27.92 -9.00 -6.94
CA ARG A 478 -27.52 -8.36 -8.19
C ARG A 478 -28.72 -7.89 -9.02
N GLU A 479 -29.67 -8.77 -9.26
CA GLU A 479 -30.92 -8.51 -10.00
C GLU A 479 -31.78 -7.36 -9.43
N ASN A 480 -31.60 -7.02 -8.15
CA ASN A 480 -32.33 -5.95 -7.45
C ASN A 480 -31.42 -4.76 -7.06
N SER A 481 -30.19 -4.75 -7.55
CA SER A 481 -29.17 -3.74 -7.25
C SER A 481 -29.08 -2.69 -8.36
N LEU A 482 -28.37 -1.59 -8.10
CA LEU A 482 -27.97 -0.62 -9.11
C LEU A 482 -27.09 -1.21 -10.25
N LEU A 483 -26.67 -2.48 -10.14
CA LEU A 483 -25.79 -3.17 -11.08
C LEU A 483 -26.45 -4.39 -11.76
N ALA A 484 -27.78 -4.50 -11.71
CA ALA A 484 -28.52 -5.64 -12.29
C ALA A 484 -28.13 -5.92 -13.76
N ASP A 485 -28.04 -4.88 -14.58
CA ASP A 485 -27.74 -4.99 -16.03
C ASP A 485 -26.26 -4.70 -16.38
N VAL A 486 -25.37 -4.71 -15.39
CA VAL A 486 -23.96 -4.34 -15.58
C VAL A 486 -23.09 -5.60 -15.59
N SER A 487 -22.57 -5.97 -16.75
CA SER A 487 -21.67 -7.12 -16.93
C SER A 487 -20.18 -6.75 -16.84
N GLU A 488 -19.83 -5.49 -17.06
CA GLU A 488 -18.44 -4.99 -16.99
C GLU A 488 -18.39 -3.55 -16.48
N ILE A 489 -17.28 -3.18 -15.84
CA ILE A 489 -17.00 -1.83 -15.36
C ILE A 489 -15.58 -1.46 -15.78
N ALA A 490 -15.44 -0.31 -16.45
CA ALA A 490 -14.15 0.18 -16.96
C ALA A 490 -13.37 -0.84 -17.82
N GLY A 491 -14.08 -1.68 -18.60
CA GLY A 491 -13.49 -2.70 -19.47
C GLY A 491 -13.07 -3.98 -18.74
N VAL A 492 -13.44 -4.14 -17.47
CA VAL A 492 -13.18 -5.34 -16.67
C VAL A 492 -14.51 -6.05 -16.39
N PRO A 493 -14.61 -7.38 -16.65
CA PRO A 493 -15.79 -8.15 -16.30
C PRO A 493 -16.13 -8.08 -14.81
N LEU A 494 -17.41 -7.95 -14.49
CA LEU A 494 -17.94 -8.03 -13.13
C LEU A 494 -18.63 -9.37 -12.92
N VAL A 495 -17.97 -10.27 -12.18
CA VAL A 495 -18.40 -11.65 -11.99
C VAL A 495 -19.04 -11.81 -10.60
N ASP A 496 -20.08 -12.63 -10.47
CA ASP A 496 -20.61 -12.94 -9.14
C ASP A 496 -19.59 -13.75 -8.34
N ALA A 497 -19.39 -13.42 -7.06
CA ALA A 497 -18.35 -14.03 -6.23
C ALA A 497 -18.45 -15.57 -6.10
N ALA A 498 -19.66 -16.14 -6.29
CA ALA A 498 -19.88 -17.58 -6.32
C ALA A 498 -19.30 -18.28 -7.57
N GLU A 499 -19.14 -17.54 -8.67
CA GLU A 499 -18.67 -18.04 -9.97
C GLU A 499 -17.25 -17.58 -10.31
N ALA A 500 -16.68 -16.73 -9.45
CA ALA A 500 -15.40 -16.08 -9.67
C ALA A 500 -14.22 -17.05 -9.74
N LYS A 501 -13.26 -16.73 -10.60
CA LYS A 501 -11.95 -17.38 -10.73
C LYS A 501 -10.84 -16.47 -10.22
N ALA A 502 -9.64 -17.02 -10.11
CA ALA A 502 -8.45 -16.22 -9.80
C ALA A 502 -8.26 -15.12 -10.86
N GLY A 503 -8.08 -13.88 -10.42
CA GLY A 503 -7.96 -12.72 -11.29
C GLY A 503 -9.22 -11.84 -11.38
N ASP A 504 -10.39 -12.35 -11.01
CA ASP A 504 -11.67 -11.65 -11.28
C ASP A 504 -12.00 -10.55 -10.27
N MET A 505 -12.52 -9.43 -10.79
CA MET A 505 -13.26 -8.43 -9.99
C MET A 505 -14.67 -8.94 -9.73
N VAL A 506 -15.08 -8.91 -8.47
CA VAL A 506 -16.30 -9.62 -8.05
C VAL A 506 -17.41 -8.68 -7.56
N PHE A 507 -18.65 -9.07 -7.83
CA PHE A 507 -19.85 -8.57 -7.17
C PHE A 507 -20.33 -9.58 -6.11
N SER A 508 -20.83 -9.09 -4.98
CA SER A 508 -21.53 -9.93 -4.01
C SER A 508 -22.48 -9.10 -3.15
N THR A 509 -23.48 -9.75 -2.55
CA THR A 509 -24.15 -9.15 -1.39
C THR A 509 -23.18 -9.10 -0.21
N MET A 510 -23.32 -8.11 0.66
CA MET A 510 -22.55 -8.01 1.91
C MET A 510 -22.73 -9.24 2.80
N HIS A 511 -23.93 -9.84 2.78
CA HIS A 511 -24.23 -11.05 3.54
C HIS A 511 -23.43 -12.26 3.02
N ALA A 512 -23.45 -12.49 1.71
CA ALA A 512 -22.74 -13.62 1.10
C ALA A 512 -21.22 -13.45 1.17
N PHE A 513 -20.71 -12.22 1.21
CA PHE A 513 -19.27 -11.94 1.28
C PHE A 513 -18.65 -12.05 2.69
N LYS A 514 -19.45 -12.38 3.72
CA LYS A 514 -18.93 -12.63 5.07
C LYS A 514 -17.81 -13.69 5.05
N GLY A 515 -16.79 -13.50 5.87
CA GLY A 515 -15.60 -14.34 5.91
C GLY A 515 -14.56 -14.07 4.81
N LEU A 516 -14.94 -13.45 3.69
CA LEU A 516 -14.02 -13.10 2.60
C LEU A 516 -13.46 -11.68 2.77
N GLU A 517 -12.43 -11.35 2.00
CA GLU A 517 -11.82 -10.02 2.03
C GLU A 517 -11.15 -9.66 0.70
N ARG A 518 -11.00 -8.35 0.48
CA ARG A 518 -10.32 -7.75 -0.68
C ARG A 518 -9.53 -6.52 -0.24
N ALA A 519 -8.50 -6.15 -1.02
CA ALA A 519 -7.73 -4.95 -0.72
C ALA A 519 -8.63 -3.70 -0.81
N VAL A 520 -9.52 -3.68 -1.80
CA VAL A 520 -10.45 -2.58 -2.08
C VAL A 520 -11.90 -3.07 -2.07
N ILE A 521 -12.76 -2.40 -1.31
CA ILE A 521 -14.21 -2.58 -1.36
C ILE A 521 -14.88 -1.32 -1.88
N LEU A 522 -15.76 -1.50 -2.85
CA LEU A 522 -16.68 -0.49 -3.35
C LEU A 522 -18.09 -0.85 -2.86
N ALA A 523 -18.59 -0.17 -1.83
CA ALA A 523 -19.90 -0.45 -1.25
C ALA A 523 -21.01 0.33 -1.97
N VAL A 524 -22.08 -0.34 -2.39
CA VAL A 524 -23.17 0.20 -3.22
C VAL A 524 -24.54 -0.17 -2.64
N ASP A 525 -25.61 0.43 -3.15
CA ASP A 525 -27.00 0.25 -2.65
C ASP A 525 -27.14 0.57 -1.15
N MET A 526 -26.51 1.66 -0.72
CA MET A 526 -26.38 2.05 0.69
C MET A 526 -27.46 3.05 1.14
N GLU A 527 -28.65 3.07 0.51
CA GLU A 527 -29.66 4.12 0.78
C GLU A 527 -30.25 4.03 2.20
N GLN A 528 -30.21 2.83 2.80
CA GLN A 528 -30.70 2.55 4.14
C GLN A 528 -29.62 2.73 5.22
N MET A 529 -28.53 3.42 4.91
CA MET A 529 -27.51 3.78 5.89
C MET A 529 -28.11 4.59 7.04
N GLY A 530 -27.69 4.27 8.27
CA GLY A 530 -28.21 4.89 9.49
C GLY A 530 -29.38 4.16 10.13
N LEU A 531 -30.02 3.23 9.42
CA LEU A 531 -31.11 2.42 9.99
C LEU A 531 -30.54 1.32 10.90
N PRO A 532 -31.04 1.15 12.14
CA PRO A 532 -30.55 0.15 13.09
C PRO A 532 -30.54 -1.29 12.54
N GLU A 533 -31.56 -1.66 11.76
CA GLU A 533 -31.69 -2.97 11.14
C GLU A 533 -30.61 -3.27 10.10
N GLN A 534 -29.99 -2.22 9.51
CA GLN A 534 -28.90 -2.37 8.54
C GLN A 534 -27.50 -2.22 9.15
N SER A 535 -27.41 -1.72 10.39
CA SER A 535 -26.12 -1.49 11.07
C SER A 535 -25.23 -2.73 11.08
N MET A 536 -25.79 -3.91 11.40
CA MET A 536 -25.01 -5.14 11.46
C MET A 536 -24.56 -5.61 10.07
N LEU A 537 -25.39 -5.44 9.04
CA LEU A 537 -25.04 -5.77 7.67
C LEU A 537 -23.89 -4.89 7.17
N HIS A 538 -23.98 -3.58 7.40
CA HIS A 538 -22.91 -2.63 7.05
C HIS A 538 -21.63 -2.90 7.83
N TYR A 539 -21.72 -3.17 9.14
CA TYR A 539 -20.56 -3.54 9.96
C TYR A 539 -19.85 -4.78 9.42
N ALA A 540 -20.61 -5.84 9.14
CA ALA A 540 -20.07 -7.09 8.62
C ALA A 540 -19.54 -6.97 7.17
N GLY A 541 -20.16 -6.15 6.32
CA GLY A 541 -19.80 -5.99 4.91
C GLY A 541 -18.64 -5.02 4.67
N LEU A 542 -18.66 -3.85 5.31
CA LEU A 542 -17.64 -2.80 5.10
C LEU A 542 -16.28 -3.17 5.71
N SER A 543 -16.29 -3.99 6.77
CA SER A 543 -15.07 -4.54 7.40
C SER A 543 -14.31 -5.55 6.53
N ARG A 544 -14.80 -5.85 5.32
CA ARG A 544 -14.16 -6.78 4.37
C ARG A 544 -13.06 -6.10 3.53
N ALA A 545 -12.90 -4.78 3.64
CA ALA A 545 -11.89 -4.00 2.92
C ALA A 545 -10.57 -3.94 3.69
N ARG A 546 -9.48 -4.53 3.20
CA ARG A 546 -8.21 -4.51 3.93
C ARG A 546 -7.53 -3.15 3.89
N GLY A 547 -7.46 -2.53 2.72
CA GLY A 547 -6.67 -1.31 2.49
C GLY A 547 -7.51 -0.06 2.25
N LEU A 548 -8.53 -0.17 1.39
CA LEU A 548 -9.31 0.98 0.91
C LEU A 548 -10.80 0.66 0.83
N LEU A 549 -11.62 1.59 1.32
CA LEU A 549 -13.08 1.51 1.25
C LEU A 549 -13.62 2.77 0.59
N HIS A 550 -14.43 2.60 -0.45
CA HIS A 550 -15.25 3.67 -1.00
C HIS A 550 -16.72 3.29 -0.89
N THR A 551 -17.54 4.21 -0.41
CA THR A 551 -19.00 3.98 -0.33
C THR A 551 -19.74 4.91 -1.27
N PHE A 552 -20.64 4.33 -2.06
CA PHE A 552 -21.50 5.05 -2.98
C PHE A 552 -22.84 5.29 -2.30
N LEU A 553 -23.08 6.55 -1.97
CA LEU A 553 -24.25 6.99 -1.20
C LEU A 553 -25.13 7.91 -2.06
N PRO A 554 -26.46 7.80 -2.00
CA PRO A 554 -27.32 8.84 -2.52
C PRO A 554 -27.03 10.18 -1.83
N GLU A 555 -27.24 11.31 -2.52
CA GLU A 555 -27.07 12.63 -1.90
C GLU A 555 -27.94 12.84 -0.65
N THR A 556 -29.07 12.15 -0.56
CA THR A 556 -29.98 12.19 0.59
C THR A 556 -29.32 11.67 1.88
N CYS A 557 -28.29 10.82 1.79
CA CYS A 557 -27.59 10.27 2.94
C CYS A 557 -26.53 11.22 3.54
N LYS A 558 -26.25 12.37 2.93
CA LYS A 558 -25.23 13.33 3.42
C LYS A 558 -25.46 13.76 4.87
N GLN A 559 -26.71 14.08 5.22
CA GLN A 559 -27.07 14.48 6.58
C GLN A 559 -26.92 13.33 7.57
N THR A 560 -27.45 12.14 7.23
CA THR A 560 -27.34 10.93 8.06
C THR A 560 -25.87 10.57 8.35
N TYR A 561 -25.00 10.64 7.34
CA TYR A 561 -23.57 10.42 7.51
C TYR A 561 -22.95 11.41 8.50
N SER A 562 -23.30 12.69 8.35
CA SER A 562 -22.80 13.75 9.22
C SER A 562 -23.23 13.54 10.67
N SER A 563 -24.48 13.10 10.89
CA SER A 563 -25.01 12.73 12.20
C SER A 563 -24.28 11.52 12.80
N GLN A 564 -24.07 10.45 12.03
CA GLN A 564 -23.33 9.26 12.49
C GLN A 564 -21.88 9.59 12.82
N ALA A 565 -21.19 10.38 12.00
CA ALA A 565 -19.82 10.81 12.26
C ALA A 565 -19.72 11.61 13.57
N ALA A 566 -20.68 12.50 13.83
CA ALA A 566 -20.76 13.26 15.08
C ALA A 566 -21.10 12.39 16.30
N GLN A 567 -21.89 11.33 16.13
CA GLN A 567 -22.17 10.36 17.19
C GLN A 567 -20.94 9.51 17.51
N TRP A 568 -20.26 9.00 16.47
CA TRP A 568 -19.02 8.25 16.61
C TRP A 568 -17.95 9.06 17.34
N ALA A 569 -17.74 10.32 16.93
CA ALA A 569 -16.78 11.21 17.60
C ALA A 569 -17.09 11.38 19.09
N ARG A 570 -18.38 11.56 19.45
CA ARG A 570 -18.82 11.65 20.84
C ARG A 570 -18.55 10.38 21.65
N ARG A 571 -18.82 9.19 21.09
CA ARG A 571 -18.51 7.91 21.74
C ARG A 571 -17.02 7.78 22.04
N ARG A 572 -16.16 8.10 21.06
CA ARG A 572 -14.70 8.04 21.22
C ARG A 572 -14.16 9.05 22.25
N THR A 573 -14.73 10.24 22.37
CA THR A 573 -14.32 11.20 23.40
C THR A 573 -14.64 10.70 24.81
N LEU A 574 -15.74 9.95 24.98
CA LEU A 574 -16.14 9.37 26.26
C LEU A 574 -15.32 8.14 26.67
N GLU A 575 -14.72 7.40 25.72
CA GLU A 575 -13.84 6.25 26.01
C GLU A 575 -12.41 6.64 26.43
N ILE A 576 -12.00 7.89 26.19
CA ILE A 576 -10.65 8.41 26.50
C ILE A 576 -10.63 9.13 27.87
N LEU A 577 -11.80 9.49 28.41
CA LEU A 577 -12.02 10.02 29.75
C LEU A 577 -12.27 8.89 30.74
#